data_AF-A0A395NNB1-F1
#
_entry.id   AF-A0A395NNB1-F1
#
_cell.length_a   1.000
_cell.length_b   1.000
_cell.length_c   1.000
_cell.angle_alpha   90.00
_cell.angle_beta   90.00
_cell.angle_gamma   90.00
#
_symmetry.space_group_name_H-M   'P 1'
#
loop_
_entity.id
_entity.type
_entity.pdbx_description
1 polymer ?
#
loop_
_entity_poly.entity_id
_entity_poly.type
_entity_poly.pdbx_seq_one_letter_code
_entity_poly.pdbx_strand_id
1 'polypeptide(L)'
;MTQITIPAAPIPQDDLQTVVESRTREWHFHIYFLLQSPTETAAALALRDAVLRLRRDGAFVAVPLHRVNKDPIGPHPAGSYEIWVPDSSFSDVFFYLATNRGNLSILIHPLTSQQRRDHESRNGWLGTPWPIYLDGLPRESDEVPLQYPELSLGWSTAPQDEISLDERRRRGAKIEALLAKDPEAAPAPLK
;
A
#
# COMPACT_ATOMS: atom_id res chain seq x y z
N MET A 1 13.30 -41.67 9.25
CA MET A 1 12.42 -40.92 8.34
C MET A 1 11.92 -39.71 9.08
N THR A 2 12.41 -38.52 8.74
CA THR A 2 11.92 -37.25 9.32
C THR A 2 10.59 -36.93 8.65
N GLN A 3 9.49 -36.95 9.40
CA GLN A 3 8.21 -36.50 8.89
C GLN A 3 8.31 -34.99 8.63
N ILE A 4 8.24 -34.62 7.35
CA ILE A 4 8.10 -33.22 6.95
C ILE A 4 6.62 -32.89 7.14
N THR A 5 6.29 -32.25 8.26
CA THR A 5 4.97 -31.65 8.44
C THR A 5 4.89 -30.45 7.52
N ILE A 6 4.20 -30.58 6.38
CA ILE A 6 3.88 -29.45 5.53
C ILE A 6 2.85 -28.61 6.29
N PRO A 7 3.16 -27.35 6.68
CA PRO A 7 2.16 -26.51 7.33
C PRO A 7 1.00 -26.31 6.34
N ALA A 8 -0.23 -26.51 6.83
CA ALA A 8 -1.42 -26.25 6.03
C ALA A 8 -1.40 -24.81 5.52
N ALA A 9 -1.78 -24.61 4.26
CA ALA A 9 -1.92 -23.27 3.71
C ALA A 9 -2.90 -22.46 4.58
N PRO A 10 -2.59 -21.18 4.88
CA PRO A 10 -3.49 -20.37 5.69
C PRO A 10 -4.83 -20.20 4.98
N ILE A 11 -5.93 -20.44 5.72
CA ILE A 11 -7.28 -20.17 5.24
C ILE A 11 -7.46 -18.64 5.21
N PRO A 12 -7.94 -18.05 4.10
CA PRO A 12 -8.25 -16.63 4.05
C PRO A 12 -9.25 -16.26 5.14
N GLN A 13 -9.00 -15.15 5.84
CA GLN A 13 -9.94 -14.60 6.80
C GLN A 13 -11.12 -13.96 6.04
N ASP A 14 -12.35 -14.35 6.37
CA ASP A 14 -13.58 -13.89 5.73
C ASP A 14 -14.61 -13.30 6.71
N ASP A 15 -14.29 -13.26 8.01
CA ASP A 15 -15.08 -12.52 8.99
C ASP A 15 -15.02 -11.02 8.72
N LEU A 16 -16.19 -10.43 8.46
CA LEU A 16 -16.31 -9.01 8.05
C LEU A 16 -15.69 -8.07 9.08
N GLN A 17 -15.93 -8.29 10.37
CA GLN A 17 -15.42 -7.40 11.41
C GLN A 17 -13.90 -7.47 11.46
N THR A 18 -13.37 -8.69 11.50
CA THR A 18 -11.93 -8.96 11.55
C THR A 18 -11.22 -8.33 10.36
N VAL A 19 -11.72 -8.50 9.13
CA VAL A 19 -11.11 -7.92 7.92
C VAL A 19 -11.17 -6.39 7.94
N VAL A 20 -12.28 -5.80 8.37
CA VAL A 20 -12.46 -4.34 8.39
C VAL A 20 -11.58 -3.68 9.45
N GLU A 21 -11.46 -4.28 10.61
CA GLU A 21 -10.70 -3.75 11.75
C GLU A 21 -9.18 -3.95 11.58
N SER A 22 -8.75 -5.08 10.99
CA SER A 22 -7.33 -5.39 10.80
C SER A 22 -6.72 -4.85 9.51
N ARG A 23 -7.50 -4.15 8.68
CA ARG A 23 -7.00 -3.61 7.40
C ARG A 23 -5.84 -2.64 7.62
N THR A 24 -4.87 -2.65 6.72
CA THR A 24 -3.80 -1.67 6.70
C THR A 24 -4.35 -0.27 6.44
N ARG A 25 -3.95 0.69 7.28
CA ARG A 25 -4.41 2.09 7.17
C ARG A 25 -3.45 3.03 6.48
N GLU A 26 -2.18 2.67 6.36
CA GLU A 26 -1.13 3.51 5.80
C GLU A 26 -0.20 2.70 4.91
N TRP A 27 0.27 3.33 3.85
CA TRP A 27 1.05 2.69 2.79
C TRP A 27 2.20 3.58 2.38
N HIS A 28 3.29 2.93 1.96
CA HIS A 28 4.43 3.58 1.34
C HIS A 28 4.55 3.20 -0.12
N PHE A 29 4.86 4.20 -0.94
CA PHE A 29 5.23 4.06 -2.33
C PHE A 29 6.66 4.57 -2.48
N HIS A 30 7.61 3.68 -2.78
CA HIS A 30 9.00 4.05 -3.04
C HIS A 30 9.26 4.02 -4.53
N ILE A 31 9.53 5.19 -5.10
CA ILE A 31 9.86 5.34 -6.52
C ILE A 31 11.36 5.14 -6.66
N TYR A 32 11.77 4.25 -7.57
CA TYR A 32 13.16 3.93 -7.84
C TYR A 32 13.61 4.46 -9.19
N PHE A 33 14.87 4.89 -9.22
CA PHE A 33 15.56 5.32 -10.43
C PHE A 33 17.06 4.96 -10.37
N LEU A 34 17.64 4.72 -11.53
CA LEU A 34 19.08 4.55 -11.67
C LEU A 34 19.78 5.90 -11.48
N LEU A 35 20.64 5.98 -10.47
CA LEU A 35 21.46 7.17 -10.19
C LEU A 35 22.35 7.56 -11.37
N GLN A 36 22.73 6.58 -12.19
CA GLN A 36 23.61 6.78 -13.36
C GLN A 36 22.84 7.34 -14.57
N SER A 37 21.50 7.40 -14.49
CA SER A 37 20.61 7.89 -15.52
C SER A 37 20.07 9.26 -15.13
N PRO A 38 20.62 10.36 -15.69
CA PRO A 38 20.04 11.69 -15.51
C PRO A 38 18.59 11.76 -15.99
N THR A 39 18.24 10.95 -16.99
CA THR A 39 16.88 10.88 -17.54
C THR A 39 15.90 10.29 -16.52
N GLU A 40 16.24 9.16 -15.88
CA GLU A 40 15.37 8.59 -14.85
C GLU A 40 15.32 9.47 -13.61
N THR A 41 16.44 10.07 -13.20
CA THR A 41 16.46 11.03 -12.09
C THR A 41 15.52 12.20 -12.38
N ALA A 42 15.57 12.79 -13.57
CA ALA A 42 14.68 13.88 -13.96
C ALA A 42 13.21 13.43 -14.00
N ALA A 43 12.92 12.23 -14.52
CA ALA A 43 11.58 11.68 -14.55
C ALA A 43 11.02 11.44 -13.14
N ALA A 44 11.83 10.91 -12.23
CA ALA A 44 11.45 10.66 -10.83
C ALA A 44 11.13 11.96 -10.10
N LEU A 45 11.96 12.99 -10.27
CA LEU A 45 11.70 14.31 -9.68
C LEU A 45 10.47 14.99 -10.29
N ALA A 46 10.28 14.89 -11.60
CA ALA A 46 9.10 15.43 -12.27
C ALA A 46 7.80 14.75 -11.78
N LEU A 47 7.83 13.43 -11.60
CA LEU A 47 6.71 12.66 -11.03
C LEU A 47 6.42 13.09 -9.59
N ARG A 48 7.46 13.25 -8.76
CA ARG A 48 7.33 13.76 -7.38
C ARG A 48 6.67 15.14 -7.35
N ASP A 49 7.11 16.06 -8.20
CA ASP A 49 6.54 17.40 -8.27
C ASP A 49 5.09 17.39 -8.75
N ALA A 50 4.73 16.47 -9.64
CA ALA A 50 3.36 16.30 -10.09
C ALA A 50 2.46 15.79 -8.95
N VAL A 51 2.91 14.81 -8.17
CA VAL A 51 2.21 14.35 -6.95
C VAL A 51 2.00 15.50 -5.97
N LEU A 52 3.01 16.35 -5.74
CA LEU A 52 2.90 17.51 -4.85
C LEU A 52 1.87 18.54 -5.34
N ARG A 53 1.83 18.81 -6.65
CA ARG A 53 0.82 19.69 -7.26
C ARG A 53 -0.58 19.09 -7.12
N LEU A 54 -0.75 17.81 -7.41
CA LEU A 54 -2.04 17.11 -7.31
C LEU A 54 -2.56 17.05 -5.87
N ARG A 55 -1.67 16.82 -4.89
CA ARG A 55 -1.99 16.94 -3.47
C ARG A 55 -2.48 18.34 -3.13
N ARG A 56 -1.76 19.38 -3.56
CA ARG A 56 -2.15 20.79 -3.35
C ARG A 56 -3.52 21.08 -3.94
N ASP A 57 -3.79 20.52 -5.12
CA ASP A 57 -5.02 20.77 -5.88
C ASP A 57 -6.19 19.85 -5.47
N GLY A 58 -5.99 19.00 -4.46
CA GLY A 58 -7.05 18.19 -3.84
C GLY A 58 -7.39 16.89 -4.57
N ALA A 59 -6.53 16.40 -5.47
CA ALA A 59 -6.79 15.15 -6.20
C ALA A 59 -6.74 13.91 -5.30
N PHE A 60 -5.86 13.91 -4.30
CA PHE A 60 -5.66 12.83 -3.32
C PHE A 60 -4.75 13.30 -2.19
N VAL A 61 -4.66 12.53 -1.11
CA VAL A 61 -3.65 12.71 -0.07
C VAL A 61 -2.45 11.81 -0.34
N ALA A 62 -1.29 12.43 -0.55
CA ALA A 62 -0.01 11.75 -0.74
C ALA A 62 1.10 12.67 -0.22
N VAL A 63 1.99 12.16 0.63
CA VAL A 63 3.06 12.96 1.25
C VAL A 63 4.43 12.42 0.85
N PRO A 64 5.04 12.94 -0.23
CA PRO A 64 6.41 12.64 -0.56
C PRO A 64 7.36 13.15 0.53
N LEU A 65 8.27 12.31 1.00
CA LEU A 65 9.33 12.76 1.91
C LEU A 65 10.18 13.84 1.23
N HIS A 66 10.68 14.79 2.04
CA HIS A 66 11.55 15.84 1.53
C HIS A 66 12.85 15.28 0.95
N ARG A 67 13.41 14.27 1.62
CA ARG A 67 14.63 13.59 1.19
C ARG A 67 14.40 12.81 -0.11
N VAL A 68 15.31 13.00 -1.04
CA VAL A 68 15.53 12.09 -2.18
C VAL A 68 16.85 11.40 -1.93
N ASN A 69 16.83 10.07 -1.89
CA ASN A 69 18.02 9.24 -1.70
C ASN A 69 18.86 9.30 -2.97
N LYS A 70 20.10 9.77 -2.85
CA LYS A 70 21.08 9.87 -3.95
C LYS A 70 22.14 8.77 -3.90
N ASP A 71 21.89 7.78 -3.05
CA ASP A 71 22.69 6.62 -2.72
C ASP A 71 21.76 5.60 -2.01
N PRO A 72 22.15 4.32 -1.88
CA PRO A 72 21.34 3.33 -1.17
C PRO A 72 21.14 3.71 0.30
N ILE A 73 19.89 3.76 0.76
CA ILE A 73 19.54 4.11 2.15
C ILE A 73 18.54 3.08 2.69
N GLY A 74 18.83 2.54 3.88
CA GLY A 74 17.98 1.54 4.52
C GLY A 74 17.83 0.29 3.65
N PRO A 75 16.60 -0.19 3.38
CA PRO A 75 16.37 -1.37 2.55
C PRO A 75 16.42 -1.08 1.04
N HIS A 76 16.57 0.20 0.64
CA HIS A 76 16.41 0.65 -0.75
C HIS A 76 17.77 0.67 -1.48
N PRO A 77 17.96 -0.17 -2.53
CA PRO A 77 19.27 -0.40 -3.15
C PRO A 77 19.72 0.65 -4.17
N ALA A 78 18.90 1.67 -4.47
CA ALA A 78 19.13 2.61 -5.56
C ALA A 78 18.65 4.02 -5.19
N GLY A 79 18.73 4.94 -6.16
CA GLY A 79 18.10 6.24 -6.03
C GLY A 79 16.61 6.06 -5.80
N SER A 80 16.09 6.70 -4.76
CA SER A 80 14.68 6.54 -4.40
C SER A 80 14.11 7.73 -3.63
N TYR A 81 12.78 7.80 -3.57
CA TYR A 81 12.08 8.61 -2.57
C TYR A 81 10.78 7.92 -2.16
N GLU A 82 10.34 8.18 -0.95
CA GLU A 82 9.12 7.64 -0.35
C GLU A 82 7.95 8.61 -0.54
N ILE A 83 6.75 8.06 -0.70
CA ILE A 83 5.48 8.75 -0.56
C ILE A 83 4.64 7.98 0.46
N TRP A 84 4.23 8.66 1.53
CA TRP A 84 3.21 8.16 2.44
C TRP A 84 1.80 8.41 1.92
N VAL A 85 0.92 7.42 2.05
CA VAL A 85 -0.46 7.47 1.56
C VAL A 85 -1.39 6.79 2.57
N PRO A 86 -2.48 7.45 3.02
CA PRO A 86 -3.49 6.81 3.85
C PRO A 86 -4.39 5.90 2.99
N ASP A 87 -5.01 4.89 3.61
CA ASP A 87 -5.90 3.93 2.95
C ASP A 87 -7.01 4.62 2.14
N SER A 88 -7.55 5.71 2.65
CA SER A 88 -8.57 6.54 1.98
C SER A 88 -8.14 7.17 0.65
N SER A 89 -6.84 7.29 0.38
CA SER A 89 -6.28 7.81 -0.89
C SER A 89 -5.48 6.77 -1.68
N PHE A 90 -5.38 5.53 -1.19
CA PHE A 90 -4.53 4.51 -1.79
C PHE A 90 -4.86 4.28 -3.27
N SER A 91 -6.13 4.09 -3.60
CA SER A 91 -6.56 3.77 -4.97
C SER A 91 -6.27 4.91 -5.94
N ASP A 92 -6.52 6.16 -5.55
CA ASP A 92 -6.30 7.32 -6.43
C ASP A 92 -4.82 7.51 -6.73
N VAL A 93 -3.97 7.37 -5.71
CA VAL A 93 -2.51 7.44 -5.87
C VAL A 93 -2.01 6.28 -6.71
N PHE A 94 -2.49 5.05 -6.45
CA PHE A 94 -2.15 3.88 -7.23
C PHE A 94 -2.50 4.05 -8.71
N PHE A 95 -3.73 4.48 -9.03
CA PHE A 95 -4.18 4.70 -10.42
C PHE A 95 -3.33 5.74 -11.13
N TYR A 96 -3.05 6.85 -10.46
CA TYR A 96 -2.21 7.92 -11.01
C TYR A 96 -0.79 7.41 -11.30
N LEU A 97 -0.15 6.76 -10.34
CA LEU A 97 1.22 6.26 -10.49
C LEU A 97 1.30 5.13 -11.52
N ALA A 98 0.34 4.20 -11.54
CA ALA A 98 0.28 3.13 -12.54
C ALA A 98 0.23 3.68 -13.97
N THR A 99 -0.47 4.81 -14.17
CA THR A 99 -0.63 5.45 -15.48
C THR A 99 0.53 6.37 -15.84
N ASN A 100 1.13 7.07 -14.87
CA ASN A 100 2.02 8.20 -15.12
C ASN A 100 3.50 7.98 -14.73
N ARG A 101 3.86 6.82 -14.17
CA ARG A 101 5.26 6.54 -13.74
C ARG A 101 6.28 6.42 -14.88
N GLY A 102 5.82 6.32 -16.13
CA GLY A 102 6.68 5.98 -17.27
C GLY A 102 7.39 4.64 -17.02
N ASN A 103 8.72 4.65 -17.06
CA ASN A 103 9.54 3.45 -16.88
C ASN A 103 10.02 3.23 -15.43
N LEU A 104 9.71 4.13 -14.50
CA LEU A 104 10.18 4.05 -13.11
C LEU A 104 9.53 2.89 -12.37
N SER A 105 10.30 2.15 -11.57
CA SER A 105 9.76 1.10 -10.69
C SER A 105 9.25 1.69 -9.38
N ILE A 106 8.16 1.14 -8.85
CA ILE A 106 7.57 1.58 -7.58
C ILE A 106 7.32 0.38 -6.68
N LEU A 107 7.98 0.33 -5.53
CA LEU A 107 7.65 -0.59 -4.44
C LEU A 107 6.46 -0.01 -3.68
N ILE A 108 5.46 -0.84 -3.42
CA ILE A 108 4.27 -0.48 -2.68
C ILE A 108 4.17 -1.44 -1.51
N HIS A 109 4.11 -0.95 -0.27
CA HIS A 109 3.94 -1.83 0.88
C HIS A 109 3.11 -1.18 1.98
N PRO A 110 2.44 -2.00 2.82
CA PRO A 110 1.73 -1.49 3.99
C PRO A 110 2.72 -0.96 5.04
N LEU A 111 2.25 -0.06 5.91
CA LEU A 111 3.01 0.44 7.06
C LEU A 111 2.45 -0.18 8.35
N THR A 112 3.08 -1.25 8.81
CA THR A 112 2.72 -1.96 10.05
C THR A 112 3.94 -2.16 10.95
N SER A 113 3.75 -2.76 12.12
CA SER A 113 4.84 -3.17 13.00
C SER A 113 5.73 -4.28 12.40
N GLN A 114 5.27 -5.00 11.38
CA GLN A 114 6.01 -6.10 10.74
C GLN A 114 6.80 -5.60 9.51
N GLN A 115 7.68 -4.61 9.69
CA GLN A 115 8.34 -3.90 8.59
C GLN A 115 9.04 -4.82 7.58
N ARG A 116 9.80 -5.82 8.04
CA ARG A 116 10.42 -6.79 7.12
C ARG A 116 9.39 -7.52 6.28
N ARG A 117 8.31 -8.00 6.90
CA ARG A 117 7.24 -8.73 6.20
C ARG A 117 6.51 -7.82 5.20
N ASP A 118 6.31 -6.56 5.58
CA ASP A 118 5.70 -5.54 4.73
C ASP A 118 6.52 -5.34 3.44
N HIS A 119 7.84 -5.24 3.57
CA HIS A 119 8.77 -5.09 2.45
C HIS A 119 9.02 -6.39 1.67
N GLU A 120 8.78 -7.56 2.24
CA GLU A 120 9.12 -8.85 1.64
C GLU A 120 7.93 -9.52 0.95
N SER A 121 6.85 -9.77 1.70
CA SER A 121 5.77 -10.67 1.29
C SER A 121 4.41 -9.99 1.15
N ARG A 122 4.22 -8.80 1.73
CA ARG A 122 3.00 -7.99 1.59
C ARG A 122 3.16 -6.86 0.58
N ASN A 123 4.32 -6.77 -0.06
CA ASN A 123 4.57 -5.73 -1.06
C ASN A 123 3.84 -6.02 -2.38
N GLY A 124 3.75 -4.98 -3.20
CA GLY A 124 3.49 -5.04 -4.61
C GLY A 124 4.47 -4.16 -5.37
N TRP A 125 4.54 -4.36 -6.69
CA TRP A 125 5.40 -3.57 -7.57
C TRP A 125 4.63 -3.05 -8.78
N LEU A 126 4.86 -1.78 -9.11
CA LEU A 126 4.60 -1.26 -10.45
C LEU A 126 5.92 -1.20 -11.22
N GLY A 127 5.99 -1.91 -12.35
CA GLY A 127 7.22 -2.04 -13.13
C GLY A 127 8.12 -3.17 -12.63
N THR A 128 9.41 -3.10 -12.96
CA THR A 128 10.37 -4.16 -12.63
C THR A 128 10.74 -4.12 -11.15
N PRO A 129 10.56 -5.21 -10.38
CA PRO A 129 10.98 -5.25 -8.98
C PRO A 129 12.48 -5.06 -8.80
N TRP A 130 12.87 -4.36 -7.72
CA TRP A 130 14.26 -4.23 -7.30
C TRP A 130 14.59 -5.19 -6.15
N PRO A 131 15.86 -5.63 -6.02
CA PRO A 131 16.29 -6.43 -4.88
C PRO A 131 16.32 -5.58 -3.60
N ILE A 132 15.37 -5.82 -2.69
CA ILE A 132 15.29 -5.10 -1.42
C ILE A 132 16.27 -5.69 -0.41
N TYR A 133 17.02 -4.84 0.29
CA TYR A 133 17.93 -5.26 1.35
C TYR A 133 17.15 -5.50 2.67
N LEU A 134 16.63 -6.72 2.81
CA LEU A 134 15.73 -7.10 3.91
C LEU A 134 16.44 -7.30 5.26
N ASP A 135 17.76 -7.51 5.27
CA ASP A 135 18.51 -7.81 6.49
C ASP A 135 18.70 -6.59 7.40
N GLY A 136 18.54 -5.38 6.84
CA GLY A 136 18.52 -4.14 7.60
C GLY A 136 17.17 -3.84 8.28
N LEU A 137 16.12 -4.63 8.02
CA LEU A 137 14.78 -4.35 8.55
C LEU A 137 14.48 -5.16 9.82
N PRO A 138 13.89 -4.53 10.85
CA PRO A 138 13.39 -5.25 12.00
C PRO A 138 12.25 -6.20 11.57
N ARG A 139 12.21 -7.38 12.18
CA ARG A 139 11.13 -8.35 11.93
C ARG A 139 9.80 -7.86 12.49
N GLU A 140 9.86 -7.31 13.70
CA GLU A 140 8.74 -6.75 14.43
C GLU A 140 9.22 -5.49 15.16
N SER A 141 8.31 -4.55 15.35
CA SER A 141 8.48 -3.35 16.17
C SER A 141 7.34 -3.30 17.18
N ASP A 142 7.59 -2.75 18.36
CA ASP A 142 6.57 -2.60 19.40
C ASP A 142 5.48 -1.60 18.99
N GLU A 143 5.78 -0.69 18.05
CA GLU A 143 4.88 0.38 17.62
C GLU A 143 4.64 0.35 16.11
N VAL A 144 3.42 0.68 15.70
CA VAL A 144 3.12 0.96 14.30
C VAL A 144 3.68 2.33 13.96
N PRO A 145 4.48 2.49 12.89
CA PRO A 145 5.06 3.79 12.56
C PRO A 145 3.96 4.80 12.24
N LEU A 146 3.85 5.85 13.05
CA LEU A 146 2.87 6.93 12.88
C LEU A 146 3.57 8.17 12.33
N GLN A 147 3.43 8.43 11.02
CA GLN A 147 4.21 9.48 10.34
C GLN A 147 3.53 10.86 10.32
N TYR A 148 2.21 10.93 10.10
CA TYR A 148 1.48 12.19 9.90
C TYR A 148 0.16 12.26 10.71
N PRO A 149 0.22 12.15 12.05
CA PRO A 149 -0.97 12.14 12.90
C PRO A 149 -1.82 13.42 12.80
N GLU A 150 -1.21 14.56 12.50
CA GLU A 150 -1.88 15.85 12.35
C GLU A 150 -2.90 15.88 11.20
N LEU A 151 -2.81 14.94 10.26
CA LEU A 151 -3.77 14.82 9.16
C LEU A 151 -5.06 14.11 9.58
N SER A 152 -5.09 13.42 10.72
CA SER A 152 -6.24 12.62 11.19
C SER A 152 -6.72 11.57 10.16
N LEU A 153 -5.77 11.03 9.40
CA LEU A 153 -5.98 9.99 8.37
C LEU A 153 -5.23 8.72 8.75
N GLY A 154 -5.52 7.62 8.05
CA GLY A 154 -4.84 6.35 8.26
C GLY A 154 -5.07 5.82 9.67
N TRP A 155 -3.99 5.56 10.42
CA TRP A 155 -4.11 5.06 11.79
C TRP A 155 -4.68 6.11 12.76
N SER A 156 -4.72 7.39 12.37
CA SER A 156 -5.29 8.49 13.16
C SER A 156 -6.75 8.82 12.81
N THR A 157 -7.40 8.05 11.93
CA THR A 157 -8.81 8.27 11.59
C THR A 157 -9.73 8.01 12.78
N ALA A 158 -10.68 8.92 13.00
CA ALA A 158 -11.59 8.82 14.13
C ALA A 158 -12.68 7.75 13.87
N PRO A 159 -13.12 6.99 14.89
CA PRO A 159 -14.09 5.91 14.70
C PRO A 159 -15.42 6.34 14.07
N GLN A 160 -15.85 7.58 14.27
CA GLN A 160 -17.09 8.10 13.69
C GLN A 160 -17.02 8.35 12.18
N ASP A 161 -15.82 8.46 11.62
CA ASP A 161 -15.60 8.68 10.18
C ASP A 161 -15.60 7.34 9.41
N GLU A 162 -15.66 6.21 10.13
CA GLU A 162 -15.73 4.87 9.57
C GLU A 162 -17.15 4.48 9.13
N ILE A 163 -17.22 3.74 8.04
CA ILE A 163 -18.46 3.07 7.63
C ILE A 163 -18.74 1.93 8.61
N SER A 164 -19.88 1.99 9.29
CA SER A 164 -20.32 0.97 10.25
C SER A 164 -20.47 -0.42 9.62
N LEU A 165 -20.34 -1.47 10.43
CA LEU A 165 -20.51 -2.85 9.97
C LEU A 165 -21.90 -3.10 9.38
N ASP A 166 -22.94 -2.48 9.91
CA ASP A 166 -24.31 -2.63 9.40
C ASP A 166 -24.50 -1.97 8.04
N GLU A 167 -23.90 -0.79 7.82
CA GLU A 167 -23.90 -0.16 6.50
C GLU A 167 -23.10 -0.99 5.50
N ARG A 168 -21.95 -1.57 5.91
CA ARG A 168 -21.18 -2.49 5.06
C ARG A 168 -22.01 -3.72 4.66
N ARG A 169 -22.71 -4.35 5.61
CA ARG A 169 -23.61 -5.49 5.34
C ARG A 169 -24.73 -5.11 4.37
N ARG A 170 -25.35 -3.94 4.57
CA ARG A 170 -26.40 -3.42 3.69
C ARG A 170 -25.91 -3.22 2.26
N ARG A 171 -24.72 -2.63 2.08
CA ARG A 171 -24.08 -2.47 0.77
C ARG A 171 -23.77 -3.81 0.12
N GLY A 172 -23.22 -4.75 0.87
CA GLY A 172 -22.95 -6.12 0.41
C GLY A 172 -24.22 -6.82 -0.08
N ALA A 173 -25.29 -6.83 0.73
CA ALA A 173 -26.57 -7.43 0.37
C ALA A 173 -27.18 -6.81 -0.91
N LYS A 174 -27.01 -5.49 -1.10
CA LYS A 174 -27.45 -4.82 -2.33
C LYS A 174 -26.65 -5.29 -3.55
N ILE A 175 -25.34 -5.50 -3.43
CA ILE A 175 -24.50 -6.03 -4.51
C ILE A 175 -24.95 -7.45 -4.87
N GLU A 176 -25.10 -8.34 -3.89
CA GLU A 176 -25.55 -9.71 -4.12
C GLU A 176 -26.93 -9.76 -4.81
N ALA A 177 -27.86 -8.90 -4.41
CA ALA A 177 -29.18 -8.82 -5.04
C ALA A 177 -29.10 -8.39 -6.53
N LEU A 178 -28.16 -7.52 -6.88
CA LEU A 178 -27.94 -7.10 -8.27
C LEU A 178 -27.27 -8.21 -9.10
N LEU A 179 -26.30 -8.92 -8.50
CA LEU A 179 -25.55 -9.99 -9.16
C LEU A 179 -26.30 -11.33 -9.22
N ALA A 180 -27.38 -11.51 -8.46
CA ALA A 180 -28.11 -12.77 -8.34
C ALA A 180 -28.62 -13.38 -9.68
N LYS A 181 -28.70 -12.59 -10.75
CA LYS A 181 -29.14 -13.03 -12.08
C LYS A 181 -28.05 -12.92 -13.14
N ASP A 182 -26.86 -12.49 -12.78
CA ASP A 182 -25.73 -12.39 -13.68
C ASP A 182 -25.03 -13.77 -13.76
N PRO A 183 -25.09 -14.47 -14.91
CA PRO A 183 -24.50 -15.80 -15.04
C PRO A 183 -22.97 -15.79 -15.01
N GLU A 184 -22.32 -14.64 -15.20
CA GLU A 184 -20.86 -14.49 -15.16
C GLU A 184 -20.37 -14.14 -13.75
N ALA A 185 -21.26 -13.70 -12.85
CA ALA A 185 -20.92 -13.41 -11.47
C ALA A 185 -21.04 -14.70 -10.62
N ALA A 186 -19.92 -15.14 -10.05
CA ALA A 186 -19.94 -16.26 -9.12
C ALA A 186 -20.79 -15.92 -7.87
N PRO A 187 -21.76 -16.77 -7.47
CA PRO A 187 -22.57 -16.50 -6.29
C PRO A 187 -21.73 -16.61 -5.02
N ALA A 188 -22.00 -15.75 -4.03
CA ALA A 188 -21.40 -15.88 -2.71
C ALA A 188 -21.76 -17.25 -2.07
N PRO A 189 -20.81 -17.95 -1.43
CA PRO A 189 -21.10 -19.18 -0.70
C PRO A 189 -22.12 -18.97 0.42
N LEU A 190 -22.93 -19.99 0.68
CA LEU A 190 -23.77 -20.02 1.88
C LEU A 190 -22.87 -20.16 3.12
N LYS A 191 -23.18 -19.40 4.17
CA LYS A 191 -22.53 -19.54 5.48
C LYS A 191 -23.04 -20.75 6.24
#